data_AF-A0A497J3C3-F1
#
_entry.id   AF-A0A497J3C3-F1
#
_cell.length_a   1.000
_cell.length_b   1.000
_cell.length_c   1.000
_cell.angle_alpha   90.00
_cell.angle_beta   90.00
_cell.angle_gamma   90.00
#
_symmetry.space_group_name_H-M   'P 1'
#
loop_
_entity.id
_entity.type
_entity.pdbx_description
1 polymer ?
#
loop_
_entity_poly.entity_id
_entity_poly.type
_entity_poly.pdbx_seq_one_letter_code
_entity_poly.pdbx_strand_id
1 'polypeptide(L)'
;MLENVKGLRIRDFLLGLAITFILLGTGGFWDLAVVKQNWDRYPLPFETIVLPRSQAGDLFFTLIVLGMFILLLIGNESGGSFEHSQNPA
;
A
#
# COMPACT_ATOMS: atom_id res chain seq x y z
N MET A 1 28.93 1.37 -9.10
CA MET A 1 28.62 1.66 -7.68
C MET A 1 27.44 2.62 -7.48
N LEU A 2 27.22 3.63 -8.33
CA LEU A 2 26.14 4.61 -8.16
C LEU A 2 24.70 4.09 -8.41
N GLU A 3 24.52 3.08 -9.28
CA GLU A 3 23.17 2.51 -9.55
C GLU A 3 22.61 1.69 -8.38
N ASN A 4 23.45 0.90 -7.70
CA ASN A 4 23.03 0.11 -6.54
C ASN A 4 22.48 0.97 -5.39
N VAL A 5 23.02 2.18 -5.20
CA VAL A 5 22.53 3.11 -4.15
C VAL A 5 21.18 3.72 -4.52
N LYS A 6 20.93 3.99 -5.81
CA LYS A 6 19.62 4.47 -6.28
C LYS A 6 18.53 3.39 -6.16
N GLY A 7 18.84 2.15 -6.54
CA GLY A 7 17.91 1.02 -6.43
C GLY A 7 17.49 0.74 -4.99
N LEU A 8 18.43 0.80 -4.04
CA LEU A 8 18.14 0.61 -2.62
C LEU A 8 17.20 1.69 -2.07
N ARG A 9 17.45 2.97 -2.42
CA ARG A 9 16.59 4.10 -2.00
C ARG A 9 15.18 4.02 -2.59
N ILE A 10 15.05 3.58 -3.85
CA ILE A 10 13.74 3.44 -4.50
C ILE A 10 12.92 2.33 -3.83
N ARG A 11 13.57 1.20 -3.51
CA ARG A 11 12.91 0.06 -2.84
C ARG A 11 12.42 0.46 -1.46
N ASP A 12 13.26 1.10 -0.66
CA ASP A 12 12.90 1.49 0.71
C ASP A 12 11.79 2.56 0.69
N PHE A 13 11.78 3.46 -0.30
CA PHE A 13 10.66 4.38 -0.54
C PHE A 13 9.36 3.66 -0.91
N LEU A 14 9.40 2.72 -1.85
CA LEU A 14 8.23 1.94 -2.28
C LEU A 14 7.67 1.09 -1.13
N LEU A 15 8.55 0.56 -0.27
CA LEU A 15 8.16 -0.19 0.92
C LEU A 15 7.45 0.72 1.93
N GLY A 16 7.98 1.92 2.18
CA GLY A 16 7.31 2.93 2.99
C GLY A 16 5.96 3.37 2.41
N LEU A 17 5.87 3.55 1.09
CA LEU A 17 4.63 3.89 0.38
C LEU A 17 3.59 2.77 0.52
N ALA A 18 4.00 1.52 0.34
CA ALA A 18 3.13 0.35 0.44
C ALA A 18 2.53 0.21 1.85
N ILE A 19 3.36 0.35 2.88
CA ILE A 19 2.91 0.32 4.28
C ILE A 19 1.94 1.49 4.53
N THR A 20 2.25 2.68 4.02
CA THR A 20 1.38 3.86 4.16
C THR A 20 0.00 3.61 3.55
N PHE A 21 -0.07 3.04 2.34
CA PHE A 21 -1.34 2.71 1.70
C PHE A 21 -2.14 1.66 2.46
N ILE A 22 -1.48 0.63 2.98
CA ILE A 22 -2.15 -0.37 3.81
C ILE A 22 -2.71 0.30 5.05
N LEU A 23 -1.88 1.01 5.84
CA LEU A 23 -2.33 1.67 7.08
C LEU A 23 -3.45 2.68 6.85
N LEU A 24 -3.37 3.48 5.77
CA LEU A 24 -4.40 4.45 5.41
C LEU A 24 -5.70 3.75 5.01
N GLY A 25 -5.62 2.65 4.26
CA GLY A 25 -6.78 1.86 3.87
C GLY A 25 -7.42 1.13 5.05
N THR A 26 -6.65 0.45 5.91
CA THR A 26 -7.21 -0.23 7.10
C THR A 26 -7.75 0.77 8.11
N GLY A 27 -7.07 1.91 8.31
CA GLY A 27 -7.54 3.00 9.16
C GLY A 27 -8.83 3.61 8.63
N GLY A 28 -8.92 3.84 7.30
CA GLY A 28 -10.14 4.30 6.65
C GLY A 28 -11.31 3.31 6.79
N PHE A 29 -11.04 2.00 6.65
CA PHE A 29 -12.03 0.96 6.90
C PHE A 29 -12.51 0.94 8.35
N TRP A 30 -11.59 1.04 9.30
CA TRP A 30 -11.91 1.10 10.71
C TRP A 30 -12.79 2.32 11.03
N ASP A 31 -12.44 3.49 10.49
CA ASP A 31 -13.26 4.70 10.65
C ASP A 31 -14.65 4.53 10.02
N LEU A 32 -14.74 3.94 8.83
CA LEU A 32 -16.01 3.66 8.15
C LEU A 32 -16.88 2.66 8.92
N ALA A 33 -16.26 1.64 9.51
CA ALA A 33 -16.95 0.55 10.21
C ALA A 33 -17.35 0.90 11.65
N VAL A 34 -16.50 1.63 12.38
CA VAL A 34 -16.65 1.87 13.83
C VAL A 34 -17.09 3.30 14.14
N VAL A 35 -16.47 4.30 13.53
CA VAL A 35 -16.71 5.71 13.88
C VAL A 35 -17.91 6.28 13.10
N LYS A 36 -18.00 5.97 11.81
CA LYS A 36 -19.02 6.49 10.89
C LYS A 36 -19.95 5.41 10.36
N GLN A 37 -20.33 4.46 11.22
CA GLN A 37 -21.14 3.29 10.86
C GLN A 37 -22.47 3.64 10.17
N ASN A 38 -23.14 4.70 10.63
CA ASN A 38 -24.47 5.10 10.14
C ASN A 38 -24.42 6.20 9.06
N TRP A 39 -23.23 6.50 8.53
CA TRP A 39 -23.08 7.56 7.55
C TRP A 39 -23.27 7.01 6.14
N ASP A 40 -24.26 7.52 5.43
CA ASP A 40 -24.47 7.24 4.00
C ASP A 40 -23.40 7.87 3.11
N ARG A 41 -22.81 8.96 3.60
CA ARG A 41 -21.80 9.75 2.89
C ARG A 41 -20.59 9.95 3.78
N TYR A 42 -19.42 9.59 3.27
CA TYR A 42 -18.15 9.69 3.98
C TYR A 42 -17.37 10.91 3.47
N PRO A 43 -17.10 11.91 4.31
CA PRO A 43 -16.17 12.97 3.97
C PRO A 43 -14.75 12.42 4.07
N LEU A 44 -14.00 12.49 2.97
CA LEU A 44 -12.58 12.19 3.00
C LEU A 44 -11.85 13.22 3.90
N PRO A 45 -10.69 12.85 4.49
CA PRO A 45 -9.91 13.71 5.40
C PRO A 45 -9.41 15.04 4.80
N PHE A 46 -9.73 15.34 3.53
CA PHE A 46 -9.43 16.60 2.84
C PHE A 46 -10.67 17.41 2.45
N GLU A 47 -11.86 17.04 2.96
CA GLU A 47 -13.15 17.77 2.93
C GLU A 47 -13.65 18.35 1.58
N THR A 48 -12.97 18.08 0.47
CA THR A 48 -13.32 18.59 -0.86
C THR A 48 -14.25 17.64 -1.62
N ILE A 49 -14.31 16.38 -1.20
CA ILE A 49 -15.10 15.35 -1.87
C ILE A 49 -15.79 14.49 -0.80
N VAL A 50 -17.11 14.43 -0.91
CA VAL A 50 -17.96 13.56 -0.11
C VAL A 50 -18.32 12.36 -0.98
N LEU A 51 -17.87 11.17 -0.61
CA LEU A 51 -18.19 9.95 -1.35
C LEU A 51 -19.34 9.19 -0.70
N PRO A 52 -20.18 8.49 -1.49
CA PRO A 52 -21.02 7.43 -0.97
C PRO A 52 -20.20 6.43 -0.15
N ARG A 53 -20.78 5.92 0.94
CA ARG A 53 -20.12 4.94 1.82
C ARG A 53 -19.52 3.75 1.04
N SER A 54 -20.24 3.24 0.04
CA SER A 54 -19.77 2.14 -0.81
C SER A 54 -18.50 2.51 -1.57
N GLN A 55 -18.45 3.69 -2.18
CA GLN A 55 -17.28 4.17 -2.91
C GLN A 55 -16.10 4.48 -1.99
N ALA A 56 -16.35 4.98 -0.77
CA ALA A 56 -15.31 5.16 0.23
C ALA A 56 -14.72 3.80 0.68
N GLY A 57 -15.58 2.79 0.87
CA GLY A 57 -15.13 1.41 1.13
C GLY A 57 -14.28 0.85 0.00
N ASP A 58 -14.72 1.00 -1.25
CA ASP A 58 -13.96 0.56 -2.43
C ASP A 58 -12.62 1.29 -2.55
N LEU A 59 -12.57 2.59 -2.23
CA LEU A 59 -11.34 3.38 -2.22
C LEU A 59 -10.35 2.84 -1.17
N PHE A 60 -10.80 2.60 0.06
CA PHE A 60 -9.96 2.04 1.11
C PHE A 60 -9.49 0.63 0.79
N PHE A 61 -10.34 -0.20 0.19
CA PHE A 61 -9.98 -1.53 -0.28
C PHE A 61 -8.91 -1.47 -1.36
N THR A 62 -9.10 -0.58 -2.34
CA THR A 62 -8.14 -0.38 -3.43
C THR A 62 -6.78 0.05 -2.89
N LEU A 63 -6.73 0.93 -1.88
CA LEU A 63 -5.47 1.33 -1.24
C LEU A 63 -4.74 0.15 -0.59
N ILE A 64 -5.46 -0.71 0.14
CA ILE A 64 -4.87 -1.91 0.76
C ILE A 64 -4.32 -2.86 -0.33
N VAL A 65 -5.14 -3.16 -1.34
CA VAL A 65 -4.76 -4.05 -2.44
C VAL A 65 -3.54 -3.51 -3.19
N LEU A 66 -3.51 -2.21 -3.46
CA LEU A 66 -2.38 -1.56 -4.12
C LEU A 66 -1.11 -1.62 -3.28
N GLY A 67 -1.21 -1.37 -1.97
CA GLY A 67 -0.07 -1.53 -1.05
C GLY A 67 0.46 -2.96 -1.02
N MET A 68 -0.43 -3.96 -0.93
CA MET A 68 -0.06 -5.38 -0.99
C MET A 68 0.58 -5.74 -2.32
N PHE A 69 0.07 -5.22 -3.44
CA PHE A 69 0.65 -5.43 -4.76
C PHE A 69 2.07 -4.86 -4.87
N ILE A 70 2.33 -3.67 -4.33
CA ILE A 70 3.68 -3.08 -4.28
C ILE A 70 4.63 -3.98 -3.45
N LEU A 71 4.17 -4.50 -2.30
CA LEU A 71 4.98 -5.43 -1.50
C LEU A 71 5.32 -6.72 -2.27
N LEU A 72 4.35 -7.27 -3.02
CA LEU A 72 4.58 -8.45 -3.85
C LEU A 72 5.59 -8.18 -4.97
N LEU A 73 5.52 -7.01 -5.62
CA LEU A 73 6.50 -6.61 -6.64
C LEU A 73 7.93 -6.54 -6.07
N ILE A 74 8.10 -5.89 -4.91
CA ILE A 74 9.39 -5.81 -4.22
C ILE A 74 9.88 -7.20 -3.81
N GLY A 75 8.99 -8.04 -3.28
CA GLY A 75 9.29 -9.42 -2.91
C GLY A 75 9.73 -10.28 -4.10
N ASN A 76 9.12 -10.08 -5.26
CA ASN A 76 9.45 -10.82 -6.48
C ASN A 76 10.82 -10.41 -7.03
N GLU A 77 11.18 -9.12 -7.00
CA GLU A 77 12.52 -8.66 -7.39
C GLU A 77 13.62 -9.17 -6.45
N SER A 78 13.31 -9.40 -5.17
CA SER A 78 14.26 -9.94 -4.19
C SER A 78 14.42 -11.47 -4.24
N GLY A 79 13.46 -12.20 -4.83
CA GLY A 79 13.54 -13.65 -5.06
C GLY A 79 14.57 -14.07 -6.12
N GLY A 80 14.81 -13.24 -7.14
CA GLY A 80 15.80 -13.53 -8.21
C GLY A 80 17.27 -13.46 -7.76
N SER A 81 17.55 -12.94 -6.56
CA SER A 81 18.92 -12.85 -6.02
C SER A 81 19.36 -14.10 -5.24
N PHE A 82 18.43 -15.01 -4.91
CA PHE A 82 18.74 -16.23 -4.16
C PHE A 82 19.17 -17.41 -5.06
N GLU A 83 18.88 -17.38 -6.37
CA GLU A 83 19.29 -18.43 -7.29
C GLU A 83 20.77 -18.32 -7.73
N HIS A 84 21.41 -17.15 -7.65
CA HIS A 84 22.79 -17.00 -8.13
C HIS A 84 23.88 -17.32 -7.10
N SER A 85 23.52 -17.66 -5.85
CA SER A 85 24.47 -18.03 -4.79
C SER A 85 24.43 -19.52 -4.41
N GLN A 86 23.84 -20.38 -5.23
CA GLN A 86 23.84 -21.84 -5.03
C GLN A 86 24.67 -22.62 -6.06
N ASN A 87 25.68 -22.01 -6.69
CA ASN A 87 26.74 -22.83 -7.31
C ASN A 87 28.16 -22.31 -7.05
N PRO A 88 28.78 -22.66 -5.90
CA PRO A 88 30.21 -22.82 -5.82
C PRO A 88 30.56 -24.31 -6.06
N ALA A 89 30.70 -24.70 -7.33
CA ALA A 89 31.59 -25.78 -7.82
C ALA A 89 31.35 -26.03 -9.32
#